data_AF-A0A832UV76-F1
#
_entry.id   AF-A0A832UV76-F1
#
_cell.length_a   1.000
_cell.length_b   1.000
_cell.length_c   1.000
_cell.angle_alpha   90.00
_cell.angle_beta   90.00
_cell.angle_gamma   90.00
#
_symmetry.space_group_name_H-M   'P 1'
#
loop_
_entity.id
_entity.type
_entity.pdbx_description
1 polymer ?
#
loop_
_entity_poly.entity_id
_entity_poly.type
_entity_poly.pdbx_seq_one_letter_code
_entity_poly.pdbx_strand_id
1 'polypeptide(L)'
;MQQRILREGARHCKPVIVATQIVGSMIENHRPTRAEVSDVVNAVMDCADAIMLSGETAVGKHAVAAVGVMVETALKSEAYLAETRSINSWSRFFENESTINAGITYSANRMVELLNAKARWWCL
;
A
#
# COMPACT_ATOMS: atom_id res chain seq x y z
N MET A 1 0.43 -6.81 16.44
CA MET A 1 1.35 -7.74 15.74
C MET A 1 1.46 -7.42 14.26
N GLN A 2 0.35 -7.39 13.52
CA GLN A 2 0.30 -7.08 12.08
C GLN A 2 1.01 -5.77 11.69
N GLN A 3 0.70 -4.66 12.39
CA GLN A 3 1.36 -3.36 12.17
C GLN A 3 2.88 -3.40 12.39
N ARG A 4 3.35 -4.22 13.33
CA ARG A 4 4.79 -4.35 13.63
C ARG A 4 5.50 -5.03 12.46
N ILE A 5 4.91 -6.09 11.90
CA ILE A 5 5.47 -6.79 10.73
C ILE A 5 5.55 -5.86 9.53
N LEU A 6 4.48 -5.11 9.25
CA LEU A 6 4.45 -4.17 8.12
C LEU A 6 5.54 -3.10 8.24
N ARG A 7 5.67 -2.49 9.43
CA ARG A 7 6.70 -1.47 9.70
C ARG A 7 8.11 -2.03 9.60
N GLU A 8 8.35 -3.24 10.10
CA GLU A 8 9.65 -3.89 9.98
C GLU A 8 9.96 -4.29 8.54
N GLY A 9 8.98 -4.78 7.77
CA GLY A 9 9.16 -5.07 6.34
C GLY A 9 9.54 -3.81 5.56
N ALA A 10 8.80 -2.72 5.77
CA ALA A 10 9.11 -1.42 5.17
C ALA A 10 10.52 -0.93 5.56
N ARG A 11 10.92 -1.06 6.83
CA ARG A 11 12.27 -0.69 7.30
C ARG A 11 13.39 -1.46 6.61
N HIS A 12 13.15 -2.72 6.27
CA HIS A 12 14.13 -3.58 5.60
C HIS A 12 13.96 -3.61 4.07
N CYS A 13 13.12 -2.73 3.51
CA CYS A 13 12.79 -2.72 2.08
C CYS A 13 12.32 -4.09 1.55
N LYS A 14 11.63 -4.88 2.40
CA LYS A 14 11.07 -6.17 2.02
C LYS A 14 9.58 -6.02 1.78
N PRO A 15 9.06 -6.45 0.61
CA PRO A 15 7.65 -6.32 0.30
C PRO A 15 6.81 -7.18 1.26
N VAL A 16 5.75 -6.59 1.81
CA VAL A 16 4.82 -7.28 2.71
C VAL A 16 3.40 -7.26 2.14
N ILE A 17 2.82 -8.44 2.04
CA ILE A 17 1.46 -8.66 1.53
C ILE A 17 0.53 -8.95 2.71
N VAL A 18 -0.59 -8.22 2.79
CA VAL A 18 -1.65 -8.51 3.77
C VAL A 18 -2.73 -9.34 3.10
N ALA A 19 -3.00 -10.54 3.62
CA ALA A 19 -3.84 -11.54 2.94
C ALA A 19 -5.03 -12.08 3.75
N THR A 20 -5.29 -11.57 4.96
CA THR A 20 -6.30 -12.15 5.87
C THR A 20 -7.56 -11.30 5.97
N GLN A 21 -8.69 -11.88 5.52
CA GLN A 21 -10.09 -11.45 5.73
C GLN A 21 -10.32 -9.94 5.75
N ILE A 22 -9.99 -9.28 4.64
CA ILE A 22 -10.14 -7.83 4.54
C ILE A 22 -11.60 -7.46 4.24
N VAL A 23 -12.30 -8.24 3.41
CA VAL A 23 -13.72 -8.01 3.04
C VAL A 23 -14.54 -9.31 3.06
N GLY A 24 -14.34 -10.12 4.09
CA GLY A 24 -14.93 -11.47 4.21
C GLY A 24 -16.47 -11.49 4.14
N SER A 25 -17.14 -10.43 4.61
CA SER A 25 -18.60 -10.30 4.52
C SER A 25 -19.11 -10.21 3.08
N MET A 26 -18.25 -9.81 2.13
CA MET A 26 -18.61 -9.67 0.72
C MET A 26 -18.71 -11.01 -0.03
N ILE A 27 -18.40 -12.13 0.62
CA ILE A 27 -18.66 -13.47 0.08
C ILE A 27 -20.17 -13.65 -0.13
N GLU A 28 -20.97 -13.23 0.86
CA GLU A 28 -22.43 -13.37 0.88
C GLU A 28 -23.16 -12.04 0.66
N ASN A 29 -22.58 -10.91 1.08
CA ASN A 29 -23.21 -9.59 0.98
C ASN A 29 -22.63 -8.76 -0.17
N HIS A 30 -23.47 -7.92 -0.78
CA HIS A 30 -23.05 -7.00 -1.84
C HIS A 30 -22.25 -5.78 -1.34
N ARG A 31 -22.22 -5.53 -0.02
CA ARG A 31 -21.54 -4.39 0.61
C ARG A 31 -20.71 -4.85 1.80
N PRO A 32 -19.48 -4.31 1.97
CA PRO A 32 -18.68 -4.59 3.14
C PRO A 32 -19.19 -3.80 4.35
N THR A 33 -18.76 -4.25 5.52
CA THR A 33 -18.97 -3.56 6.78
C THR A 33 -18.00 -2.39 6.92
N ARG A 34 -18.34 -1.43 7.79
CA ARG A 34 -17.44 -0.30 8.10
C ARG A 34 -16.12 -0.75 8.73
N ALA A 35 -16.14 -1.84 9.49
CA ALA A 35 -14.94 -2.41 10.10
C ALA A 35 -13.96 -2.90 9.03
N GLU A 36 -14.45 -3.67 8.06
CA GLU A 36 -13.66 -4.19 6.93
C GLU A 36 -13.04 -3.07 6.08
N VAL A 37 -13.81 -2.03 5.76
CA VAL A 37 -13.27 -0.87 5.04
C VAL A 37 -12.18 -0.18 5.87
N SER A 38 -12.38 -0.03 7.19
CA SER A 38 -11.35 0.53 8.07
C SER A 38 -10.09 -0.33 8.12
N ASP A 39 -10.21 -1.65 8.04
CA ASP A 39 -9.07 -2.57 8.04
C ASP A 39 -8.25 -2.45 6.75
N VAL A 40 -8.89 -2.29 5.59
CA VAL A 40 -8.21 -1.96 4.32
C VAL A 40 -7.40 -0.66 4.49
N VAL A 41 -8.06 0.39 4.97
CA VAL A 41 -7.46 1.73 5.11
C VAL A 41 -6.26 1.67 6.05
N ASN A 42 -6.39 0.98 7.18
CA ASN A 42 -5.31 0.78 8.14
C ASN A 42 -4.13 0.01 7.53
N ALA A 43 -4.39 -1.04 6.75
CA ALA A 43 -3.34 -1.79 6.07
C ALA A 43 -2.53 -0.91 5.09
N VAL A 44 -3.21 -0.08 4.29
CA VAL A 44 -2.56 0.88 3.38
C VAL A 44 -1.76 1.93 4.16
N MET A 45 -2.34 2.49 5.23
CA MET A 45 -1.65 3.49 6.07
C MET A 45 -0.40 2.95 6.76
N ASP A 46 -0.40 1.67 7.13
CA ASP A 46 0.75 0.98 7.73
C ASP A 46 1.80 0.53 6.69
N CYS A 47 1.70 0.99 5.43
CA CYS A 47 2.61 0.70 4.32
C CYS A 47 2.60 -0.77 3.87
N ALA A 48 1.43 -1.40 3.75
CA ALA A 48 1.32 -2.66 3.02
C ALA A 48 1.61 -2.45 1.54
N ASP A 49 2.48 -3.29 0.97
CA ASP A 49 2.83 -3.22 -0.46
C ASP A 49 1.75 -3.84 -1.34
N ALA A 50 1.03 -4.84 -0.83
CA ALA A 50 -0.11 -5.41 -1.51
C ALA A 50 -1.17 -5.93 -0.54
N ILE A 51 -2.40 -5.97 -1.02
CA ILE A 51 -3.55 -6.55 -0.34
C ILE A 51 -4.11 -7.67 -1.22
N MET A 52 -4.38 -8.83 -0.62
CA MET A 52 -4.87 -10.01 -1.31
C MET A 52 -6.34 -10.31 -0.94
N LEU A 53 -7.14 -10.60 -1.95
CA LEU A 53 -8.47 -11.22 -1.81
C LEU A 53 -8.31 -12.74 -1.97
N SER A 54 -9.00 -13.49 -1.12
CA SER A 54 -8.97 -14.96 -1.13
C SER A 54 -10.35 -15.52 -1.47
N GLY A 55 -11.12 -15.93 -0.46
CA GLY A 55 -12.45 -16.52 -0.64
C GLY A 55 -13.45 -15.56 -1.28
N GLU A 56 -13.24 -14.26 -1.10
CA GLU A 56 -14.07 -13.18 -1.64
C GLU A 56 -14.08 -13.17 -3.17
N THR A 57 -12.96 -13.49 -3.81
CA THR A 57 -12.82 -13.60 -5.26
C THR A 57 -12.93 -15.03 -5.77
N ALA A 58 -12.53 -16.02 -4.96
CA ALA A 58 -12.51 -17.43 -5.38
C ALA A 58 -13.89 -18.09 -5.36
N VAL A 59 -14.70 -17.81 -4.33
CA VAL A 59 -16.02 -18.45 -4.12
C VAL A 59 -17.14 -17.45 -3.82
N GLY A 60 -16.83 -16.15 -3.70
CA GLY A 60 -17.80 -15.12 -3.38
C GLY A 60 -18.77 -14.80 -4.52
N LYS A 61 -20.03 -14.49 -4.15
CA LYS A 61 -21.09 -14.12 -5.10
C LYS A 61 -20.84 -12.75 -5.77
N HIS A 62 -19.95 -11.94 -5.20
CA HIS A 62 -19.73 -10.55 -5.57
C HIS A 62 -18.25 -10.21 -5.85
N ALA A 63 -17.52 -11.11 -6.51
CA ALA A 63 -16.08 -10.96 -6.75
C ALA A 63 -15.67 -9.63 -7.40
N VAL A 64 -16.39 -9.18 -8.45
CA VAL A 64 -16.09 -7.90 -9.14
C VAL A 64 -16.33 -6.70 -8.22
N ALA A 65 -17.41 -6.73 -7.44
CA ALA A 65 -17.71 -5.67 -6.49
C ALA A 65 -16.68 -5.62 -5.36
N ALA A 66 -16.21 -6.77 -4.87
CA ALA A 66 -15.16 -6.85 -3.85
C ALA A 66 -13.85 -6.21 -4.34
N VAL A 67 -13.41 -6.53 -5.57
CA VAL A 67 -12.25 -5.89 -6.19
C VAL A 67 -12.48 -4.38 -6.35
N GLY A 68 -13.66 -3.98 -6.83
CA GLY A 68 -14.01 -2.57 -7.03
C GLY A 68 -13.92 -1.76 -5.74
N VAL A 69 -14.48 -2.26 -4.64
CA VAL A 69 -14.40 -1.60 -3.33
C VAL A 69 -12.96 -1.53 -2.83
N MET A 70 -12.17 -2.60 -3.03
CA MET A 70 -10.78 -2.61 -2.59
C MET A 70 -9.93 -1.58 -3.36
N VAL A 71 -10.11 -1.48 -4.68
CA VAL A 71 -9.45 -0.46 -5.51
C VAL A 71 -9.86 0.94 -5.11
N GLU A 72 -11.16 1.19 -4.94
CA GLU A 72 -11.67 2.50 -4.53
C GLU A 72 -11.11 2.93 -3.17
N THR A 73 -11.09 2.00 -2.21
CA THR A 73 -10.60 2.28 -0.85
C THR A 73 -9.10 2.53 -0.86
N ALA A 74 -8.32 1.72 -1.60
CA ALA A 74 -6.88 1.90 -1.73
C ALA A 74 -6.52 3.27 -2.32
N LEU A 75 -7.16 3.66 -3.44
CA LEU A 75 -6.93 4.96 -4.08
C LEU A 75 -7.26 6.13 -3.16
N LYS A 76 -8.36 6.03 -2.40
CA LYS A 76 -8.74 7.05 -1.41
C LYS A 76 -7.73 7.13 -0.27
N SER A 77 -7.25 5.99 0.23
CA SER A 77 -6.24 5.94 1.28
C SER A 77 -4.90 6.51 0.82
N GLU A 78 -4.46 6.20 -0.41
CA GLU A 78 -3.23 6.74 -0.99
C GLU A 78 -3.31 8.25 -1.21
N ALA A 79 -4.44 8.75 -1.72
CA ALA A 79 -4.67 10.18 -1.85
C ALA A 79 -4.60 10.90 -0.49
N TYR A 80 -5.23 10.32 0.54
CA TYR A 80 -5.18 10.86 1.90
C TYR A 80 -3.75 10.85 2.48
N LEU A 81 -2.97 9.81 2.21
CA LEU A 81 -1.56 9.75 2.58
C LEU A 81 -0.73 10.83 1.88
N ALA A 82 -0.95 11.05 0.58
CA ALA A 82 -0.25 12.07 -0.19
C ALA A 82 -0.50 13.50 0.33
N GLU A 83 -1.71 13.77 0.83
CA GLU A 83 -2.06 15.05 1.44
C GLU A 83 -1.49 15.20 2.87
N THR A 84 -1.51 14.12 3.66
CA THR A 84 -1.19 14.17 5.09
C THR A 84 0.30 13.99 5.40
N ARG A 85 1.02 13.15 4.64
CA ARG A 85 2.44 12.90 4.88
C ARG A 85 3.31 13.95 4.20
N SER A 86 3.97 14.77 5.01
CA SER A 86 5.20 15.46 4.59
C SER A 86 6.23 14.44 4.08
N ILE A 87 6.65 14.60 2.83
CA ILE A 87 7.63 13.82 2.06
C ILE A 87 9.02 13.67 2.72
N ASN A 88 9.22 14.20 3.92
CA ASN A 88 10.49 14.14 4.67
C ASN A 88 10.90 12.73 5.15
N SER A 89 10.23 11.64 4.74
CA SER A 89 10.53 10.28 5.22
C SER A 89 11.52 9.49 4.37
N TRP A 90 11.88 9.93 3.17
CA TRP A 90 12.84 9.19 2.34
C TRP A 90 14.24 9.12 2.96
N SER A 91 14.60 10.08 3.82
CA SER A 91 15.84 10.08 4.59
C SER A 91 15.98 8.86 5.51
N ARG A 92 14.87 8.32 6.04
CA ARG A 92 14.91 7.12 6.91
C ARG A 92 15.41 5.87 6.20
N PHE A 93 15.25 5.78 4.88
CA PHE A 93 15.78 4.66 4.10
C PHE A 93 17.29 4.75 3.88
N PHE A 94 17.92 5.91 4.14
CA PHE A 94 19.37 6.09 4.03
C PHE A 94 20.15 5.78 5.29
N GLU A 95 19.50 5.73 6.45
CA GLU A 95 20.20 5.59 7.72
C GLU A 95 20.87 4.21 7.90
N ASN A 96 20.42 3.17 7.19
CA ASN A 96 20.88 1.79 7.42
C ASN A 96 21.74 1.16 6.32
N GLU A 97 21.73 1.62 5.08
CA GLU A 97 22.62 1.05 4.03
C GLU A 97 22.79 2.02 2.84
N SER A 98 23.94 2.69 2.77
CA SER A 98 24.29 3.65 1.71
C SER A 98 24.87 2.95 0.47
N THR A 99 24.07 2.07 -0.15
CA THR A 99 24.43 1.53 -1.46
C THR A 99 24.30 2.61 -2.55
N ILE A 100 25.13 2.53 -3.61
CA ILE A 100 25.07 3.45 -4.75
C ILE A 100 23.64 3.48 -5.34
N ASN A 101 22.98 2.32 -5.40
CA ASN A 101 21.61 2.19 -5.90
C ASN A 101 20.58 2.96 -5.07
N ALA A 102 20.72 2.96 -3.73
CA ALA A 102 19.86 3.76 -2.86
C ALA A 102 20.01 5.25 -3.17
N GLY A 103 21.25 5.75 -3.27
CA GLY A 103 21.55 7.14 -3.60
C GLY A 103 20.96 7.59 -4.94
N ILE A 104 21.06 6.74 -5.98
CA ILE A 104 20.45 7.01 -7.29
C ILE A 104 18.93 7.04 -7.17
N THR A 105 18.32 6.09 -6.45
CA THR A 105 16.86 5.99 -6.27
C THR A 105 16.29 7.25 -5.61
N TYR A 106 16.96 7.76 -4.58
CA TYR A 106 16.54 9.00 -3.92
C TYR A 106 16.68 10.22 -4.79
N SER A 107 17.83 10.36 -5.46
CA SER A 107 18.05 11.47 -6.38
C SER A 107 17.00 11.47 -7.49
N ALA A 108 16.69 10.29 -8.05
CA ALA A 108 15.61 10.11 -9.01
C ALA A 108 14.24 10.48 -8.42
N ASN A 109 13.93 10.06 -7.19
CA ASN A 109 12.67 10.44 -6.53
C ASN A 109 12.57 11.95 -6.30
N ARG A 110 13.66 12.56 -5.85
CA ARG A 110 13.70 14.00 -5.60
C ARG A 110 13.55 14.80 -6.90
N MET A 111 14.14 14.34 -7.99
CA MET A 111 13.97 14.95 -9.31
C MET A 111 12.53 14.87 -9.80
N VAL A 112 11.84 13.74 -9.59
CA VAL A 112 10.41 13.59 -9.95
C VAL A 112 9.55 14.62 -9.21
N GLU A 113 9.79 14.83 -7.91
CA GLU A 113 9.07 15.82 -7.11
C GLU A 113 9.33 17.26 -7.60
N LEU A 114 10.61 17.62 -7.82
CA LEU A 114 11.00 18.96 -8.24
C LEU A 114 10.48 19.33 -9.63
N LEU A 115 10.45 18.36 -10.54
CA LEU A 115 9.99 18.55 -11.92
C LEU A 115 8.50 18.28 -12.10
N ASN A 116 7.80 17.85 -11.04
CA ASN A 116 6.42 17.37 -11.08
C ASN A 116 6.21 16.33 -12.21
N ALA A 117 7.16 15.41 -12.35
CA ALA A 117 7.13 14.39 -13.39
C ALA A 117 6.03 13.35 -13.11
N LYS A 118 5.33 12.90 -14.15
CA LYS A 118 4.19 11.96 -14.01
C LYS A 118 4.59 10.49 -13.91
N ALA A 119 5.83 10.14 -14.27
CA ALA A 119 6.28 8.76 -14.31
C ALA A 119 7.79 8.66 -14.08
N ARG A 120 8.23 7.52 -13.55
CA ARG A 120 9.64 7.12 -13.45
C ARG A 120 9.83 5.83 -14.22
N TRP A 121 10.92 5.75 -14.97
CA TRP A 121 11.33 4.55 -15.69
C TRP A 121 12.67 4.08 -15.12
N TRP A 122 12.77 2.80 -14.80
CA TRP A 122 14.01 2.16 -14.37
C TRP A 122 14.32 1.00 -15.32
N CYS A 123 15.50 1.01 -15.94
CA CYS A 123 15.99 -0.13 -16.70
C CYS A 123 16.85 -0.97 -15.77
N LEU A 124 16.52 -2.25 -15.63
CA LEU A 124 17.32 -3.25 -14.91
C LEU A 124 18.51 -3.70 -15.75
#